data_AF-A0A183J788-F1
#
_entry.id   AF-A0A183J788-F1
#
_cell.length_a   1.000
_cell.length_b   1.000
_cell.length_c   1.000
_cell.angle_alpha   90.00
_cell.angle_beta   90.00
_cell.angle_gamma   90.00
#
_symmetry.space_group_name_H-M   'P 1'
#
loop_
_entity.id
_entity.type
_entity.pdbx_description
1 polymer ?
#
loop_
_entity_poly.entity_id
_entity_poly.type
_entity_poly.pdbx_seq_one_letter_code
_entity_poly.pdbx_strand_id
1 'polypeptide(L)'
;MKGDLSRLNRDLSKVILLDWDPRSFQLQPENALRLPKWEGSDDDTILMDLAALLRAIATSGTKDVRPILEYYNSFVDPIEAFREKQKFLLVSFSIVVLPRFKGVTAPPITLTVFGSIALLSF
;
A
#
# COMPACT_ATOMS: atom_id res chain seq x y z
N MET A 1 -0.52 -22.52 -20.49
CA MET A 1 -0.33 -21.06 -20.52
C MET A 1 0.24 -20.66 -19.17
N LYS A 2 1.37 -19.94 -19.12
CA LYS A 2 1.93 -19.48 -17.83
C LYS A 2 0.99 -18.43 -17.23
N GLY A 3 0.85 -18.43 -15.89
CA GLY A 3 0.11 -17.39 -15.17
C GLY A 3 -1.41 -17.49 -15.16
N ASP A 4 -2.00 -18.60 -15.61
CA ASP A 4 -3.46 -18.80 -15.54
C ASP A 4 -3.92 -18.99 -14.09
N LEU A 5 -4.43 -17.92 -13.49
CA LEU A 5 -4.90 -17.91 -12.10
C LEU A 5 -6.21 -18.68 -11.91
N SER A 6 -6.99 -18.94 -12.97
CA SER A 6 -8.26 -19.68 -12.89
C SER A 6 -8.07 -21.13 -12.40
N ARG A 7 -6.84 -21.64 -12.53
CA ARG A 7 -6.43 -22.98 -12.06
C ARG A 7 -6.11 -23.02 -10.58
N LEU A 8 -6.00 -21.86 -9.93
CA LEU A 8 -5.88 -21.78 -8.49
C LEU A 8 -7.28 -21.98 -7.91
N ASN A 9 -7.44 -22.96 -7.02
CA ASN A 9 -8.66 -23.13 -6.23
C ASN A 9 -8.74 -22.07 -5.12
N ARG A 10 -8.68 -20.80 -5.51
CA ARG A 10 -8.60 -19.61 -4.65
C ARG A 10 -9.50 -18.53 -5.21
N ASP A 11 -10.06 -17.74 -4.31
CA ASP A 11 -10.85 -16.57 -4.67
C ASP A 11 -9.95 -15.48 -5.26
N LEU A 12 -10.15 -15.14 -6.54
CA LEU A 12 -9.35 -14.15 -7.26
C LEU A 12 -9.44 -12.76 -6.63
N SER A 13 -10.49 -12.44 -5.87
CA SER A 13 -10.57 -11.16 -5.14
C SER A 13 -9.49 -11.02 -4.06
N LYS A 14 -8.79 -12.11 -3.71
CA LYS A 14 -7.71 -12.16 -2.71
C LYS A 14 -6.38 -12.65 -3.27
N VAL A 15 -6.27 -12.78 -4.59
CA VAL A 15 -5.04 -13.24 -5.25
C VAL A 15 -4.37 -12.07 -5.94
N ILE A 16 -3.07 -11.93 -5.69
CA ILE A 16 -2.21 -10.94 -6.36
C ILE A 16 -1.11 -11.70 -7.09
N LEU A 17 -0.97 -11.49 -8.38
CA LEU A 17 0.13 -11.95 -9.21
C LEU A 17 1.19 -10.84 -9.28
N LEU A 18 2.44 -11.17 -9.00
CA LEU A 18 3.56 -10.21 -9.04
C LEU A 18 4.51 -10.63 -10.16
N ASP A 19 4.73 -9.75 -11.13
CA ASP A 19 5.72 -9.98 -12.18
C ASP A 19 6.14 -8.65 -12.83
N TRP A 20 7.33 -8.63 -13.44
CA TRP A 20 7.80 -7.50 -14.24
C TRP A 20 7.39 -7.63 -15.72
N ASP A 21 7.21 -8.86 -16.21
CA ASP A 21 6.91 -9.16 -17.61
C ASP A 21 5.39 -9.15 -17.86
N PRO A 22 4.84 -8.23 -18.68
CA PRO A 22 3.42 -8.17 -18.98
C PRO A 22 2.87 -9.42 -19.67
N ARG A 23 3.75 -10.28 -20.23
CA ARG A 23 3.32 -11.53 -20.86
C ARG A 23 2.89 -12.59 -19.84
N SER A 24 3.29 -12.49 -18.59
CA SER A 24 2.99 -13.54 -17.60
C SER A 24 1.59 -13.42 -17.02
N PHE A 25 0.92 -12.27 -17.17
CA PHE A 25 -0.41 -12.01 -16.61
C PHE A 25 -1.45 -11.57 -17.64
N GLN A 26 -1.26 -11.91 -18.91
CA GLN A 26 -2.21 -11.56 -19.98
C GLN A 26 -3.62 -12.11 -19.76
N LEU A 27 -3.77 -13.20 -19.01
CA LEU A 27 -5.06 -13.85 -18.76
C LEU A 27 -5.86 -13.21 -17.64
N GLN A 28 -5.20 -12.54 -16.68
CA GLN A 28 -5.82 -11.89 -15.53
C GLN A 28 -5.06 -10.61 -15.17
N PRO A 29 -5.00 -9.61 -16.08
CA PRO A 29 -4.26 -8.37 -15.85
C PRO A 29 -4.75 -7.59 -14.63
N GLU A 30 -6.02 -7.70 -14.28
CA GLU A 30 -6.63 -7.06 -13.11
C GLU A 30 -6.11 -7.61 -11.77
N ASN A 31 -5.55 -8.83 -11.77
CA ASN A 31 -4.96 -9.47 -10.60
C ASN A 31 -3.45 -9.28 -10.52
N ALA A 32 -2.83 -8.59 -11.48
CA ALA A 32 -1.40 -8.41 -11.54
C ALA A 32 -0.97 -7.05 -10.98
N LEU A 33 0.10 -7.03 -10.20
CA LEU A 33 0.87 -5.82 -9.91
C LEU A 33 2.16 -5.90 -10.71
N ARG A 34 2.32 -4.98 -11.67
CA ARG A 34 3.52 -4.95 -12.50
C ARG A 34 4.67 -4.31 -11.74
N LEU A 35 5.77 -5.03 -11.58
CA LEU A 35 6.96 -4.50 -10.92
C LEU A 35 7.97 -3.96 -11.94
N PRO A 36 8.79 -2.96 -11.57
CA PRO A 36 9.98 -2.62 -12.34
C PRO A 36 10.93 -3.83 -12.39
N LYS A 37 11.68 -3.95 -13.48
CA LYS A 37 12.69 -5.01 -13.63
C LYS A 37 13.85 -4.71 -12.68
N TRP A 38 14.24 -5.70 -11.88
CA TRP A 38 15.46 -5.61 -11.09
C TRP A 38 16.68 -5.74 -11.99
N GLU A 39 17.59 -4.77 -11.92
CA GLU A 39 18.82 -4.73 -12.73
C GLU A 39 20.07 -5.15 -11.94
N GLY A 40 19.92 -5.75 -10.75
CA GLY A 40 21.05 -6.28 -9.97
C GLY A 40 21.69 -5.30 -8.99
N SER A 41 20.97 -4.25 -8.56
CA SER A 41 21.47 -3.32 -7.55
C SER A 41 21.31 -3.88 -6.14
N ASP A 42 22.36 -3.80 -5.32
CA ASP A 42 22.36 -4.20 -3.90
C ASP A 42 21.70 -3.14 -2.99
N ASP A 43 21.60 -1.90 -3.45
CA ASP A 43 20.94 -0.80 -2.72
C ASP A 43 19.41 -0.82 -2.92
N ASP A 44 18.88 -1.81 -3.63
CA ASP A 44 17.47 -1.87 -3.97
C ASP A 44 16.59 -2.26 -2.76
N THR A 45 15.71 -1.34 -2.36
CA THR A 45 14.74 -1.56 -1.28
C THR A 45 13.35 -1.98 -1.79
N ILE A 46 13.16 -2.15 -3.10
CA ILE A 46 11.86 -2.43 -3.72
C ILE A 46 11.15 -3.62 -3.07
N LEU A 47 11.87 -4.72 -2.77
CA LEU A 47 11.27 -5.89 -2.14
C LEU A 47 10.75 -5.60 -0.71
N MET A 48 11.43 -4.71 0.02
CA MET A 48 11.00 -4.28 1.36
C MET A 48 9.75 -3.41 1.28
N ASP A 49 9.73 -2.44 0.36
CA ASP A 49 8.59 -1.56 0.12
C ASP A 49 7.37 -2.36 -0.39
N LEU A 50 7.59 -3.34 -1.26
CA LEU A 50 6.58 -4.30 -1.72
C LEU A 50 6.02 -5.14 -0.57
N ALA A 51 6.86 -5.66 0.31
CA ALA A 51 6.41 -6.41 1.48
C ALA A 51 5.53 -5.54 2.40
N ALA A 52 5.86 -4.26 2.56
CA ALA A 52 5.06 -3.30 3.32
C ALA A 52 3.71 -3.03 2.65
N LEU A 53 3.68 -2.87 1.31
CA LEU A 53 2.43 -2.72 0.54
C LEU A 53 1.52 -3.94 0.70
N LEU A 54 2.05 -5.14 0.50
CA LEU A 54 1.28 -6.39 0.62
C LEU A 54 0.73 -6.57 2.04
N ARG A 55 1.54 -6.23 3.06
CA ARG A 55 1.10 -6.24 4.45
C ARG A 55 -0.04 -5.25 4.68
N ALA A 56 0.08 -4.02 4.16
CA ALA A 56 -0.97 -3.01 4.28
C ALA A 56 -2.29 -3.45 3.63
N ILE A 57 -2.23 -4.07 2.45
CA ILE A 57 -3.42 -4.64 1.79
C ILE A 57 -4.01 -5.75 2.65
N ALA A 58 -3.20 -6.67 3.15
CA ALA A 58 -3.67 -7.78 3.98
C ALA A 58 -4.32 -7.31 5.30
N THR A 59 -3.80 -6.26 5.93
CA THR A 59 -4.34 -5.73 7.19
C THR A 59 -5.50 -4.75 7.00
N SER A 60 -5.66 -4.17 5.81
CA SER A 60 -6.73 -3.21 5.52
C SER A 60 -8.15 -3.80 5.57
N GLY A 61 -8.28 -5.12 5.57
CA GLY A 61 -9.60 -5.80 5.50
C GLY A 61 -10.29 -5.64 4.15
N THR A 62 -9.53 -5.31 3.10
CA THR A 62 -10.06 -5.14 1.75
C THR A 62 -10.74 -6.42 1.25
N LYS A 63 -11.97 -6.29 0.75
CA LYS A 63 -12.75 -7.41 0.21
C LYS A 63 -12.29 -7.87 -1.17
N ASP A 64 -11.75 -6.95 -1.96
CA ASP A 64 -11.27 -7.19 -3.32
C ASP A 64 -10.01 -6.36 -3.60
N VAL A 65 -8.91 -7.03 -3.93
CA VAL A 65 -7.61 -6.38 -4.18
C VAL A 65 -7.54 -5.65 -5.52
N ARG A 66 -8.36 -6.02 -6.51
CA ARG A 66 -8.23 -5.54 -7.90
C ARG A 66 -8.30 -4.02 -8.06
N PRO A 67 -9.20 -3.28 -7.37
CA PRO A 67 -9.23 -1.80 -7.46
C PRO A 67 -7.96 -1.14 -6.90
N ILE A 68 -7.33 -1.76 -5.90
CA ILE A 68 -6.06 -1.27 -5.35
C ILE A 68 -4.94 -1.48 -6.38
N LEU A 69 -4.91 -2.66 -7.01
CA LEU A 69 -3.93 -2.97 -8.05
C LEU A 69 -4.09 -2.05 -9.26
N GLU A 70 -5.32 -1.79 -9.70
CA GLU A 70 -5.62 -0.85 -10.78
C GLU A 70 -5.10 0.55 -10.48
N TYR A 71 -5.34 1.05 -9.26
CA TYR A 71 -4.80 2.34 -8.82
C TYR A 71 -3.27 2.37 -8.92
N TYR A 72 -2.58 1.37 -8.37
CA TYR A 72 -1.11 1.36 -8.36
C TYR A 72 -0.49 1.11 -9.74
N ASN A 73 -1.14 0.33 -10.61
CA ASN A 73 -0.70 0.11 -12.00
C ASN A 73 -0.87 1.35 -12.90
N SER A 74 -1.64 2.36 -12.47
CA SER A 74 -1.74 3.63 -13.21
C SER A 74 -0.48 4.48 -13.12
N PHE A 75 0.41 4.17 -12.17
CA PHE A 75 1.70 4.85 -12.00
C PHE A 75 2.80 4.15 -12.80
N VAL A 76 3.84 4.91 -13.14
CA VAL A 76 5.04 4.37 -13.81
C VAL A 76 5.75 3.36 -12.91
N ASP A 77 5.90 3.71 -11.63
CA ASP A 77 6.41 2.82 -10.59
C ASP A 77 5.38 2.71 -9.45
N PRO A 78 4.70 1.56 -9.33
CA PRO A 78 3.75 1.28 -8.26
C PRO A 78 4.33 1.39 -6.84
N ILE A 79 5.60 1.02 -6.67
CA ILE A 79 6.29 0.95 -5.39
C ILE A 79 6.73 2.34 -4.95
N GLU A 80 7.20 3.16 -5.89
CA GLU A 80 7.48 4.57 -5.64
C GLU A 80 6.21 5.32 -5.22
N ALA A 81 5.10 5.13 -5.95
CA ALA A 81 3.81 5.74 -5.61
C ALA A 81 3.33 5.32 -4.20
N PHE A 82 3.55 4.06 -3.82
CA PHE A 82 3.28 3.60 -2.46
C PHE A 82 4.17 4.31 -1.43
N ARG A 83 5.46 4.45 -1.70
CA ARG A 83 6.42 5.10 -0.81
C ARG A 83 6.09 6.58 -0.59
N GLU A 84 5.72 7.29 -1.65
CA GLU A 84 5.25 8.68 -1.54
C GLU A 84 3.98 8.79 -0.70
N LYS A 85 3.02 7.90 -0.91
CA LYS A 85 1.80 7.84 -0.11
C LYS A 85 2.10 7.56 1.36
N GLN A 86 3.04 6.66 1.67
CA GLN A 86 3.47 6.41 3.05
C GLN A 86 4.13 7.64 3.68
N LYS A 87 5.03 8.31 2.96
CA LYS A 87 5.64 9.56 3.42
C LYS A 87 4.60 10.64 3.68
N PHE A 88 3.65 10.81 2.77
CA PHE A 88 2.54 11.75 2.91
C PHE A 88 1.71 11.44 4.17
N LEU A 89 1.30 10.18 4.37
CA LEU A 89 0.54 9.78 5.54
C LEU A 89 1.30 10.02 6.86
N LEU A 90 2.61 9.73 6.89
CA LEU A 90 3.45 9.97 8.06
C LEU A 90 3.60 11.48 8.37
N VAL A 91 3.77 12.30 7.33
CA VAL A 91 3.87 13.76 7.48
C VAL A 91 2.52 14.36 7.87
N SER A 92 1.42 13.97 7.22
CA SER A 92 0.08 14.42 7.57
C SER A 92 -0.28 14.04 9.00
N PHE A 93 0.04 12.82 9.43
CA PHE A 93 -0.15 12.41 10.81
C PHE A 93 0.69 13.27 11.77
N SER A 94 1.96 13.52 11.43
CA SER A 94 2.85 14.36 12.23
C SER A 94 2.38 15.83 12.31
N ILE A 95 1.85 16.40 11.22
CA ILE A 95 1.32 17.78 11.20
C ILE A 95 0.01 17.89 12.01
N VAL A 96 -0.86 16.88 11.94
CA VAL A 96 -2.10 16.85 12.71
C VAL A 96 -1.83 16.62 14.21
N VAL A 97 -0.78 15.86 14.54
CA VAL A 97 -0.39 15.56 15.93
C VAL A 97 0.48 16.67 16.55
N LEU A 98 1.27 17.40 15.76
CA LEU A 98 1.98 18.58 16.27
C LEU A 98 0.99 19.74 16.42
N PRO A 99 0.70 20.20 17.63
CA PRO A 99 -0.17 21.33 17.79
C PRO A 99 0.54 22.57 17.21
N ARG A 100 -0.07 23.19 16.19
CA ARG A 100 0.32 24.53 15.75
C ARG A 100 -0.05 25.56 16.83
N PHE A 101 0.71 25.60 17.92
CA PHE A 101 0.62 26.68 18.89
C PHE A 101 1.72 27.71 18.64
N LYS A 102 1.33 28.81 18.00
CA LYS A 102 1.78 30.12 18.47
C LYS A 102 0.62 30.73 19.27
N GLY A 103 0.73 30.66 20.60
CA GLY A 103 0.14 31.67 21.49
C GLY A 103 -1.28 31.50 22.01
N VAL A 104 -1.89 30.30 22.01
CA VAL A 104 -3.19 30.08 22.68
C VAL A 104 -3.07 28.88 23.62
N THR A 105 -3.34 29.05 24.90
CA THR A 105 -3.39 27.95 25.87
C THR A 105 -4.69 27.18 25.69
N ALA A 106 -4.65 26.06 24.97
CA ALA A 106 -5.78 25.12 24.88
C ALA A 106 -5.75 24.13 26.07
N PRO A 107 -6.90 23.58 26.49
CA PRO A 107 -6.92 22.49 27.46
C PRO A 107 -6.13 21.27 26.93
N PRO A 108 -5.51 20.48 27.80
CA PRO A 108 -4.71 19.33 27.38
C PRO A 108 -5.59 18.27 26.72
N ILE A 109 -5.50 18.16 25.39
CA ILE A 109 -6.16 17.10 24.64
C ILE A 109 -5.39 15.80 24.91
N THR A 110 -6.09 14.79 25.43
CA THR A 110 -5.50 13.46 25.67
C THR A 110 -5.84 12.55 24.52
N LEU A 111 -4.82 12.09 23.79
CA LEU A 111 -4.97 11.09 22.72
C LEU A 111 -5.03 9.70 23.34
N THR A 112 -6.18 9.04 23.27
CA THR A 112 -6.29 7.63 23.68
C THR A 112 -6.33 6.74 22.45
N VAL A 113 -5.35 5.83 22.34
CA VAL A 113 -5.25 4.87 21.25
C VAL A 113 -5.90 3.56 21.69
N PHE A 114 -6.97 3.15 21.00
CA PHE A 114 -7.59 1.84 21.15
C PHE A 114 -7.31 1.01 19.89
N GLY A 115 -6.24 0.20 19.95
CA GLY A 115 -5.83 -0.61 18.80
C GLY A 115 -5.45 0.25 17.59
N SER A 116 -6.16 0.09 16.47
CA SER A 116 -5.92 0.84 15.23
C SER A 116 -6.72 2.14 15.09
N ILE A 117 -7.49 2.54 16.10
CA ILE A 117 -8.32 3.75 16.08
C ILE A 117 -7.81 4.73 17.13
N ALA A 118 -7.61 5.98 16.71
CA ALA A 118 -7.27 7.10 17.58
C ALA A 118 -8.50 8.00 17.74
N LEU A 119 -8.95 8.21 18.98
CA LEU A 119 -10.03 9.13 19.33
C LEU A 119 -9.46 10.33 20.08
N LEU A 120 -9.87 11.53 19.66
CA LEU A 120 -9.56 12.80 20.32
C LEU A 120 -10.74 13.17 21.22
N SER A 121 -10.50 13.36 22.51
CA SER A 121 -11.48 13.89 23.46
C SER A 121 -11.04 15.28 23.92
N PHE A 122 -11.99 16.21 23.98
CA PHE A 122 -11.80 17.60 24.43
C PHE A 122 -12.00 17.73 25.94
#